data_AF-A0A7S0DAL6-F1
#
_entry.id   AF-A0A7S0DAL6-F1
#
_cell.length_a   1.000
_cell.length_b   1.000
_cell.length_c   1.000
_cell.angle_alpha   90.00
_cell.angle_beta   90.00
_cell.angle_gamma   90.00
#
_symmetry.space_group_name_H-M   'P 1'
#
loop_
_entity.id
_entity.type
_entity.pdbx_description
1 polymer ?
#
loop_
_entity_poly.entity_id
_entity_poly.type
_entity_poly.pdbx_seq_one_letter_code
_entity_poly.pdbx_strand_id
1 'polypeptide(L)'
;KGNKNASGAKRSAGFAAGGIAADDEESSECGDVTVLHGASTLRMKLRGLTFDLSPRSFFQTNSAQAERLVDAVEAACGFEERENEKVVLDLFCGVGALGLSVAHRAKRVVGWEVVPEAVRD
;
A
#
# COMPACT_ATOMS: atom_id res chain seq x y z
N LYS A 1 -32.89 -5.91 31.51
CA LYS A 1 -31.51 -5.75 32.02
C LYS A 1 -30.67 -6.90 31.47
N GLY A 2 -29.67 -6.64 30.64
CA GLY A 2 -28.81 -7.68 30.09
C GLY A 2 -28.05 -7.24 28.85
N ASN A 3 -27.40 -6.07 28.91
CA ASN A 3 -26.40 -5.69 27.92
C ASN A 3 -25.14 -6.52 28.17
N LYS A 4 -24.67 -7.28 27.18
CA LYS A 4 -23.31 -7.84 27.17
C LYS A 4 -22.61 -7.33 25.91
N ASN A 5 -21.86 -6.26 26.13
CA ASN A 5 -20.87 -5.74 25.20
C ASN A 5 -19.86 -6.86 24.90
N ALA A 6 -19.87 -7.37 23.67
CA ALA A 6 -18.74 -8.14 23.14
C ALA A 6 -17.75 -7.12 22.56
N SER A 7 -16.66 -6.91 23.29
CA SER A 7 -15.52 -6.09 22.89
C SER A 7 -14.88 -6.66 21.62
N GLY A 8 -15.14 -6.02 20.48
CA GLY A 8 -14.43 -6.30 19.24
C GLY A 8 -12.94 -5.98 19.42
N ALA A 9 -12.10 -7.01 19.33
CA ALA A 9 -10.66 -6.88 19.34
C ALA A 9 -10.23 -5.95 18.20
N LYS A 10 -9.62 -4.81 18.53
CA LYS A 10 -8.96 -3.94 17.56
C LYS A 10 -7.76 -4.70 16.99
N ARG A 11 -7.92 -5.36 15.85
CA ARG A 11 -6.79 -5.84 15.05
C ARG A 11 -6.08 -4.63 14.46
N SER A 12 -4.94 -4.24 15.03
CA SER A 12 -4.04 -3.28 14.41
C SER A 12 -3.35 -3.96 13.23
N ALA A 13 -3.68 -3.57 12.00
CA ALA A 13 -2.93 -3.97 10.82
C ALA A 13 -1.53 -3.34 10.92
N GLY A 14 -0.55 -4.13 11.36
CA GLY A 14 0.84 -3.71 11.38
C GLY A 14 1.43 -3.85 9.98
N PHE A 15 1.55 -2.73 9.27
CA PHE A 15 2.36 -2.64 8.06
C PHE A 15 3.81 -2.41 8.47
N ALA A 16 4.73 -3.24 7.97
CA ALA A 16 6.16 -3.08 8.18
C ALA A 16 6.81 -2.93 6.80
N ALA A 17 7.15 -1.69 6.43
CA ALA A 17 8.03 -1.41 5.32
C ALA A 17 9.48 -1.61 5.79
N GLY A 18 10.22 -2.49 5.14
CA GLY A 18 11.65 -2.64 5.32
C GLY A 18 12.35 -2.25 4.03
N GLY A 19 13.03 -1.11 4.02
CA GLY A 19 13.94 -0.73 2.93
C GLY A 19 15.36 -1.08 3.35
N ILE A 20 16.04 -1.93 2.57
CA ILE A 20 17.50 -1.96 2.57
C ILE A 20 17.90 -0.99 1.46
N ALA A 21 18.60 0.08 1.79
CA ALA A 21 19.19 0.97 0.80
C ALA A 21 20.11 0.13 -0.09
N ALA A 22 19.75 -0.02 -1.36
CA ALA A 22 20.66 -0.61 -2.33
C ALA A 22 21.85 0.34 -2.46
N ASP A 23 23.07 -0.21 -2.29
CA ASP A 23 24.30 0.50 -2.59
C ASP A 23 24.28 0.99 -4.04
N ASP A 24 24.80 2.20 -4.23
CA ASP A 24 24.77 3.02 -5.45
C ASP A 24 25.19 2.25 -6.72
N GLU A 25 24.23 1.92 -7.60
CA GLU A 25 24.49 1.73 -9.03
C GLU A 25 23.61 2.67 -9.87
N GLU A 26 24.29 3.63 -10.50
CA GLU A 26 23.90 4.51 -11.61
C GLU A 26 22.39 4.71 -11.82
N SER A 27 21.78 5.50 -10.92
CA SER A 27 20.49 6.11 -11.19
C SER A 27 20.69 7.33 -12.09
N SER A 28 20.11 7.29 -13.29
CA SER A 28 19.98 8.47 -14.16
C SER A 28 19.52 9.68 -13.33
N GLU A 29 20.31 10.76 -13.29
CA GLU A 29 19.98 11.97 -12.53
C GLU A 29 18.70 12.61 -13.07
N CYS A 30 17.56 12.19 -12.54
CA CYS A 30 16.34 12.96 -12.60
C CYS A 30 16.54 14.13 -11.64
N GLY A 31 16.69 15.34 -12.18
CA GLY A 31 16.97 16.54 -11.39
C GLY A 31 15.93 16.83 -10.30
N ASP A 32 16.25 17.80 -9.45
CA ASP A 32 15.41 18.19 -8.31
C ASP A 32 13.98 18.60 -8.73
N VAL A 33 12.99 18.10 -8.00
CA VAL A 33 11.57 18.43 -8.23
C VAL A 33 11.26 19.78 -7.57
N THR A 34 10.89 20.78 -8.37
CA THR A 34 10.48 22.10 -7.88
C THR A 34 8.98 22.32 -8.08
N VAL A 35 8.26 22.70 -7.02
CA VAL A 35 6.84 23.08 -7.10
C VAL A 35 6.71 24.49 -7.63
N LEU A 36 6.13 24.65 -8.81
CA LEU A 36 5.86 25.97 -9.39
C LEU A 36 4.58 26.60 -8.82
N HIS A 37 3.57 25.77 -8.52
CA HIS A 37 2.29 26.21 -7.98
C HIS A 37 1.51 25.03 -7.37
N GLY A 38 0.67 25.29 -6.37
CA GLY A 38 -0.24 24.30 -5.81
C GLY A 38 0.42 23.32 -4.82
N ALA A 39 -0.17 22.13 -4.70
CA ALA A 39 0.32 21.08 -3.81
C ALA A 39 1.51 20.33 -4.43
N SER A 40 2.44 19.88 -3.59
CA SER A 40 3.61 19.08 -4.00
C SER A 40 3.27 17.62 -4.30
N THR A 41 2.10 17.16 -3.88
CA THR A 41 1.63 15.77 -4.02
C THR A 41 0.24 15.71 -4.67
N LEU A 42 -0.05 14.58 -5.30
CA LEU A 42 -1.35 14.27 -5.87
C LEU A 42 -2.11 13.29 -4.98
N ARG A 43 -3.26 13.71 -4.45
CA ARG A 43 -4.11 12.85 -3.63
C ARG A 43 -4.95 11.91 -4.47
N MET A 44 -4.74 10.61 -4.31
CA MET A 44 -5.50 9.54 -4.98
C MET A 44 -6.25 8.68 -3.97
N LYS A 45 -7.32 8.01 -4.43
CA LYS A 45 -8.10 7.08 -3.62
C LYS A 45 -8.25 5.74 -4.32
N LEU A 46 -8.15 4.66 -3.55
CA LEU A 46 -8.40 3.29 -3.99
C LEU A 46 -8.99 2.49 -2.84
N ARG A 47 -10.19 1.90 -3.02
CA ARG A 47 -10.86 1.07 -2.01
C ARG A 47 -10.99 1.74 -0.62
N GLY A 48 -11.22 3.05 -0.60
CA GLY A 48 -11.33 3.84 0.63
C GLY A 48 -10.01 4.22 1.29
N LEU A 49 -8.87 3.71 0.79
CA LEU A 49 -7.55 4.19 1.15
C LEU A 49 -7.25 5.49 0.39
N THR A 50 -6.47 6.37 1.01
CA THR A 50 -6.04 7.65 0.43
C THR A 50 -4.51 7.65 0.40
N PHE A 51 -3.94 8.01 -0.75
CA PHE A 51 -2.51 8.05 -1.03
C PHE A 51 -2.14 9.47 -1.44
N ASP A 52 -1.06 10.02 -0.88
CA ASP A 52 -0.54 11.33 -1.27
C ASP A 52 0.73 11.11 -2.11
N LEU A 53 0.56 11.10 -3.43
CA LEU A 53 1.60 10.69 -4.37
C LEU A 53 2.59 11.80 -4.66
N SER A 54 3.88 11.53 -4.46
CA SER A 54 4.97 12.34 -4.97
C SER A 54 5.07 12.24 -6.50
N PRO A 55 5.67 13.23 -7.19
CA PRO A 55 5.71 13.25 -8.67
C PRO A 55 6.43 12.07 -9.33
N ARG A 56 7.29 11.36 -8.59
CA ARG A 56 8.01 10.18 -9.06
C ARG A 56 7.29 8.87 -8.76
N SER A 57 6.18 8.93 -8.02
CA SER A 57 5.48 7.74 -7.56
C SER A 57 4.52 7.24 -8.62
N PHE A 58 4.52 5.92 -8.80
CA PHE A 58 3.61 5.26 -9.71
C PHE A 58 2.25 5.04 -9.05
N PHE A 59 1.18 5.31 -9.80
CA PHE A 59 -0.17 4.90 -9.45
C PHE A 59 -0.92 4.47 -10.70
N GLN A 60 -1.93 3.62 -10.51
CA GLN A 60 -2.73 3.11 -11.62
C GLN A 60 -3.46 4.27 -12.32
N THR A 61 -3.19 4.44 -13.62
CA THR A 61 -3.76 5.53 -14.43
C THR A 61 -5.27 5.41 -14.62
N ASN A 62 -5.81 4.19 -14.49
CA ASN A 62 -7.24 3.91 -14.54
C ASN A 62 -7.74 3.39 -13.18
N SER A 63 -8.26 4.30 -12.36
CA SER A 63 -8.74 3.98 -11.01
C SER A 63 -9.88 2.95 -10.98
N ALA A 64 -10.77 2.97 -11.98
CA ALA A 64 -11.89 2.03 -12.04
C ALA A 64 -11.42 0.59 -12.29
N GLN A 65 -10.38 0.42 -13.11
CA GLN A 65 -9.77 -0.89 -13.32
C GLN A 65 -8.83 -1.29 -12.17
N ALA A 66 -8.20 -0.31 -11.50
CA ALA A 66 -7.41 -0.58 -10.31
C ALA A 66 -8.23 -1.26 -9.20
N GLU A 67 -9.48 -0.85 -9.01
CA GLU A 67 -10.37 -1.51 -8.03
C GLU A 67 -10.64 -2.98 -8.40
N ARG A 68 -10.87 -3.26 -9.69
CA ARG A 68 -11.08 -4.64 -10.16
C ARG A 68 -9.81 -5.48 -10.08
N LEU A 69 -8.65 -4.87 -10.30
CA LEU A 69 -7.36 -5.51 -10.10
C LEU A 69 -7.19 -5.91 -8.64
N VAL A 70 -7.51 -5.02 -7.70
CA VAL A 70 -7.49 -5.33 -6.27
C VAL A 70 -8.42 -6.49 -5.94
N ASP A 71 -9.65 -6.51 -6.48
CA ASP A 71 -10.58 -7.64 -6.29
C ASP A 71 -9.97 -8.97 -6.76
N ALA A 72 -9.35 -8.97 -7.94
CA ALA A 72 -8.72 -10.17 -8.50
C ALA A 72 -7.52 -10.64 -7.66
N VAL A 73 -6.68 -9.70 -7.19
CA VAL A 73 -5.55 -10.00 -6.31
C VAL A 73 -6.03 -10.58 -4.97
N GLU A 74 -7.02 -9.94 -4.36
CA GLU A 74 -7.58 -10.40 -3.09
C GLU A 74 -8.17 -11.82 -3.19
N ALA A 75 -8.88 -12.11 -4.28
CA ALA A 75 -9.39 -13.46 -4.57
C ALA A 75 -8.25 -14.48 -4.78
N ALA A 76 -7.17 -14.08 -5.44
CA ALA A 76 -6.01 -14.94 -5.71
C ALA A 76 -5.15 -15.21 -4.47
N CYS A 77 -5.15 -14.33 -3.46
CA CYS A 77 -4.42 -14.56 -2.20
C CYS A 77 -4.94 -15.76 -1.40
N GLY A 78 -6.16 -16.24 -1.70
CA GLY A 78 -6.76 -17.41 -1.07
C GLY A 78 -6.92 -17.27 0.44
N PHE A 79 -7.26 -16.07 0.91
CA PHE A 79 -7.47 -15.83 2.34
C PHE A 79 -8.57 -16.70 2.91
N GLU A 80 -8.39 -17.16 4.14
CA GLU A 80 -9.45 -17.90 4.84
C GLU A 80 -10.54 -16.95 5.33
N GLU A 81 -11.79 -17.43 5.35
CA GLU A 81 -12.95 -16.65 5.84
C GLU A 81 -12.90 -16.38 7.36
N ARG A 82 -12.02 -17.08 8.09
CA ARG A 82 -11.86 -16.98 9.54
C ARG A 82 -10.50 -16.39 9.91
N GLU A 83 -9.88 -16.91 10.97
CA GLU A 83 -8.57 -16.45 11.44
C GLU A 83 -7.49 -16.79 10.41
N ASN A 84 -7.19 -15.81 9.57
CA ASN A 84 -6.19 -15.94 8.53
C ASN A 84 -4.79 -15.63 9.07
N GLU A 85 -3.89 -16.62 8.96
CA GLU A 85 -2.51 -16.55 9.42
C GLU A 85 -1.51 -16.20 8.30
N LYS A 86 -1.99 -16.00 7.06
CA LYS A 86 -1.15 -15.73 5.90
C LYS A 86 -0.49 -14.37 5.97
N VAL A 87 0.78 -14.34 5.59
CA VAL A 87 1.58 -13.11 5.41
C VAL A 87 1.68 -12.82 3.92
N VAL A 88 1.36 -11.59 3.53
CA VAL A 88 1.49 -11.11 2.14
C VAL A 88 2.86 -10.45 1.98
N LEU A 89 3.58 -10.84 0.95
CA LEU A 89 4.79 -10.16 0.47
C LEU A 89 4.45 -9.41 -0.81
N ASP A 90 4.48 -8.08 -0.76
CA ASP A 90 4.21 -7.19 -1.88
C ASP A 90 5.54 -6.69 -2.45
N LEU A 91 5.95 -7.25 -3.59
CA LEU A 91 7.22 -6.92 -4.24
C LEU A 91 7.00 -5.88 -5.32
N PHE A 92 7.91 -4.90 -5.42
CA PHE A 92 7.74 -3.72 -6.27
C PHE A 92 6.45 -2.97 -5.90
N CYS A 93 6.25 -2.80 -4.59
CA CYS A 93 4.97 -2.38 -4.06
C CYS A 93 4.60 -0.94 -4.42
N GLY A 94 5.55 -0.12 -4.90
CA GLY A 94 5.36 1.32 -5.06
C GLY A 94 4.84 1.93 -3.76
N VAL A 95 3.74 2.70 -3.86
CA VAL A 95 3.03 3.29 -2.71
C VAL A 95 2.20 2.28 -1.90
N GLY A 96 2.37 0.98 -2.14
CA GLY A 96 1.69 -0.08 -1.41
C GLY A 96 0.21 -0.28 -1.78
N ALA A 97 -0.23 0.19 -2.95
CA ALA A 97 -1.64 0.20 -3.34
C ALA A 97 -2.32 -1.19 -3.25
N LEU A 98 -1.62 -2.25 -3.66
CA LEU A 98 -2.15 -3.62 -3.62
C LEU A 98 -2.06 -4.21 -2.21
N GLY A 99 -0.86 -4.23 -1.61
CA GLY A 99 -0.63 -4.79 -0.29
C GLY A 99 -1.50 -4.15 0.80
N LEU A 100 -1.63 -2.83 0.81
CA LEU A 100 -2.48 -2.12 1.77
C LEU A 100 -3.96 -2.42 1.56
N SER A 101 -4.41 -2.60 0.32
CA SER A 101 -5.80 -2.93 0.02
C SER A 101 -6.22 -4.30 0.60
N VAL A 102 -5.30 -5.26 0.64
CA VAL A 102 -5.55 -6.61 1.19
C VAL A 102 -5.16 -6.76 2.68
N ALA A 103 -4.56 -5.73 3.27
CA ALA A 103 -4.01 -5.79 4.64
C ALA A 103 -5.06 -6.12 5.71
N HIS A 104 -6.32 -5.76 5.49
CA HIS A 104 -7.41 -6.03 6.41
C HIS A 104 -7.75 -7.53 6.54
N ARG A 105 -7.35 -8.37 5.56
CA ARG A 105 -7.57 -9.82 5.56
C ARG A 105 -6.33 -10.63 5.91
N ALA A 106 -5.14 -10.07 5.70
CA ALA A 106 -3.88 -10.75 5.98
C ALA A 106 -3.51 -10.67 7.48
N LYS A 107 -2.69 -11.60 7.96
CA LYS A 107 -2.07 -11.48 9.29
C LYS A 107 -1.09 -10.32 9.34
N ARG A 108 -0.32 -10.16 8.26
CA ARG A 108 0.71 -9.14 8.07
C ARG A 108 0.94 -8.92 6.59
N VAL A 109 1.30 -7.68 6.22
CA VAL A 109 1.78 -7.33 4.88
C VAL A 109 3.20 -6.78 5.02
N VAL A 110 4.10 -7.24 4.16
CA VAL A 110 5.48 -6.77 4.05
C VAL A 110 5.68 -6.28 2.63
N GLY A 111 6.04 -5.01 2.47
CA GLY A 111 6.33 -4.41 1.16
C GLY A 111 7.84 -4.30 0.91
N TRP A 112 8.25 -4.49 -0.35
CA TRP A 112 9.59 -4.22 -0.84
C TRP A 112 9.54 -3.33 -2.07
N GLU A 113 10.26 -2.22 -2.05
CA GLU A 113 10.31 -1.23 -3.13
C GLU A 113 11.70 -0.59 -3.16
N VAL A 114 12.20 -0.32 -4.37
CA VAL A 114 13.53 0.25 -4.61
C VAL A 114 13.49 1.77 -4.60
N VAL A 115 12.37 2.38 -5.00
CA VAL A 115 12.18 3.84 -5.04
C VAL A 115 11.82 4.38 -3.64
N PRO A 116 12.71 5.12 -2.96
CA PRO A 116 12.47 5.55 -1.58
C PRO A 116 11.28 6.51 -1.45
N GLU A 117 11.03 7.35 -2.45
CA GLU A 117 9.87 8.25 -2.53
C GLU A 117 8.56 7.48 -2.44
N ALA A 118 8.44 6.38 -3.19
CA ALA A 118 7.22 5.58 -3.21
C ALA A 118 6.98 4.86 -1.88
N VAL A 119 8.03 4.52 -1.12
CA VAL A 119 7.90 3.94 0.23
C VAL A 119 7.44 4.97 1.27
N ARG A 120 7.76 6.26 1.06
CA ARG A 120 7.38 7.34 1.99
C ARG A 120 5.95 7.81 1.81
N ASP A 121 5.43 7.72 0.58
CA ASP A 121 4.07 8.12 0.19
C ASP A 121 2.99 7.14 0.70
#